data_AF-A0A7C1P2V0-F1
#
_entry.id   AF-A0A7C1P2V0-F1
#
_cell.length_a   1.000
_cell.length_b   1.000
_cell.length_c   1.000
_cell.angle_alpha   90.00
_cell.angle_beta   90.00
_cell.angle_gamma   90.00
#
_symmetry.space_group_name_H-M   'P 1'
#
loop_
_entity.id
_entity.type
_entity.pdbx_description
1 polymer ?
#
loop_
_entity_poly.entity_id
_entity_poly.type
_entity_poly.pdbx_seq_one_letter_code
_entity_poly.pdbx_strand_id
1 'polypeptide(L)'
;MREWKMVEILADVAKECRFAAKRHPPMRSGHEGYAIIKEELDELWEAVKKDAPPEELYKEAHQVAATAIRFMADVCWERIPEKEVGDLAQR
;
A
#
# COMPACT_ATOMS: atom_id res chain seq x y z
N MET A 1 -10.96 -10.60 -15.76
CA MET A 1 -9.66 -10.94 -15.13
C MET A 1 -9.87 -12.19 -14.29
N ARG A 2 -8.98 -13.19 -14.37
CA ARG A 2 -9.15 -14.46 -13.65
C ARG A 2 -8.97 -14.22 -12.15
N GLU A 3 -9.99 -14.56 -11.37
CA GLU A 3 -10.09 -14.46 -9.91
C GLU A 3 -8.80 -14.92 -9.18
N TRP A 4 -8.09 -15.90 -9.74
CA TRP A 4 -6.84 -16.45 -9.19
C TRP A 4 -5.67 -15.45 -9.16
N LYS A 5 -5.60 -14.52 -10.11
CA LYS A 5 -4.55 -13.48 -10.10
C LYS A 5 -4.70 -12.53 -8.92
N MET A 6 -5.94 -12.26 -8.48
CA MET A 6 -6.17 -11.33 -7.38
C MET A 6 -5.63 -11.90 -6.06
N VAL A 7 -5.86 -13.19 -5.81
CA VAL A 7 -5.35 -13.87 -4.60
C VAL A 7 -3.82 -13.83 -4.55
N GLU A 8 -3.16 -14.09 -5.68
CA GLU A 8 -1.70 -14.01 -5.80
C GLU A 8 -1.17 -12.60 -5.52
N ILE A 9 -1.79 -11.58 -6.13
CA ILE A 9 -1.43 -10.17 -5.93
C ILE A 9 -1.61 -9.77 -4.46
N LEU A 10 -2.74 -10.13 -3.84
CA LEU A 10 -2.99 -9.86 -2.42
C LEU A 10 -1.94 -10.54 -1.53
N ALA A 11 -1.55 -11.78 -1.85
CA ALA A 11 -0.51 -12.47 -1.12
C ALA A 11 0.85 -11.78 -1.25
N ASP A 12 1.18 -11.25 -2.42
CA ASP A 12 2.40 -10.48 -2.64
C ASP A 12 2.38 -9.15 -1.91
N VAL A 13 1.28 -8.40 -1.95
CA VAL A 13 1.12 -7.15 -1.17
C VAL A 13 1.27 -7.45 0.33
N ALA A 14 0.69 -8.54 0.83
CA ALA A 14 0.84 -8.93 2.23
C ALA A 14 2.28 -9.30 2.60
N LYS A 15 3.05 -9.91 1.68
CA LYS A 15 4.49 -10.16 1.88
C LYS A 15 5.26 -8.84 1.97
N GLU A 16 4.94 -7.89 1.11
CA GLU A 16 5.59 -6.57 1.09
C GLU A 16 5.31 -5.77 2.35
N CYS A 17 4.06 -5.76 2.81
CA CYS A 17 3.71 -5.14 4.09
C CYS A 17 4.58 -5.67 5.24
N ARG A 18 4.83 -7.00 5.28
CA ARG A 18 5.72 -7.62 6.28
C ARG A 18 7.19 -7.25 6.07
N PHE A 19 7.62 -7.10 4.83
CA PHE A 19 8.99 -6.76 4.48
C PHE A 19 9.30 -5.29 4.82
N ALA A 20 8.41 -4.38 4.46
CA ALA A 20 8.45 -2.97 4.83
C ALA A 20 8.44 -2.79 6.35
N ALA A 21 7.55 -3.48 7.07
CA ALA A 21 7.48 -3.44 8.54
C ALA A 21 8.77 -3.92 9.24
N LYS A 22 9.58 -4.76 8.58
CA LYS A 22 10.89 -5.18 9.11
C LYS A 22 12.00 -4.18 8.83
N ARG A 23 11.88 -3.37 7.77
CA ARG A 23 12.91 -2.42 7.32
C ARG A 23 12.70 -1.03 7.86
N HIS A 24 11.45 -0.64 8.07
CA HIS A 24 11.06 0.71 8.42
C HIS A 24 10.25 0.69 9.72
N PRO A 25 10.43 1.69 10.60
CA PRO A 25 9.57 1.86 11.76
C PRO A 25 8.12 2.17 11.32
N PRO A 26 7.13 1.96 12.19
CA PRO A 26 5.75 2.37 11.93
C PRO A 26 5.64 3.88 11.64
N MET A 27 4.74 4.23 10.72
CA MET A 27 4.41 5.63 10.43
C MET A 27 3.82 6.31 11.68
N ARG A 28 4.27 7.51 12.03
CA ARG A 28 3.91 8.18 13.31
C ARG A 28 2.72 9.12 13.16
N SER A 29 2.42 9.56 11.95
CA SER A 29 1.36 10.54 11.69
C SER A 29 0.76 10.42 10.30
N GLY A 30 -0.41 11.03 10.10
CA GLY A 30 -1.02 11.13 8.78
C GLY A 30 -0.19 11.92 7.77
N HIS A 31 0.55 12.95 8.21
CA HIS A 31 1.43 13.71 7.31
C HIS A 31 2.62 12.88 6.84
N GLU A 32 3.28 12.17 7.77
CA GLU A 32 4.39 11.26 7.44
C GLU A 32 3.89 10.12 6.53
N GLY A 33 2.78 9.49 6.89
CA GLY A 33 2.23 8.40 6.09
C GLY A 33 1.77 8.84 4.70
N TYR A 34 1.17 10.03 4.58
CA TYR A 34 0.84 10.61 3.28
C TYR A 34 2.08 10.92 2.44
N ALA A 35 3.13 11.47 3.06
CA ALA A 35 4.38 11.75 2.36
C ALA A 35 5.01 10.46 1.78
N ILE A 36 4.98 9.36 2.54
CA ILE A 36 5.48 8.05 2.08
C ILE A 36 4.60 7.51 0.94
N ILE A 37 3.26 7.55 1.06
CA ILE A 37 2.38 7.14 -0.04
C ILE A 37 2.65 7.98 -1.30
N LYS A 38 2.86 9.29 -1.13
CA LYS A 38 3.14 10.19 -2.23
C LYS A 38 4.46 9.85 -2.91
N GLU A 39 5.50 9.49 -2.15
CA GLU A 39 6.78 9.03 -2.70
C GLU A 39 6.60 7.82 -3.62
N GLU A 40 5.90 6.78 -3.16
CA GLU A 40 5.62 5.58 -3.98
C GLU A 40 4.75 5.89 -5.22
N LEU A 41 3.78 6.81 -5.08
CA LEU A 41 2.96 7.27 -6.21
C LEU A 41 3.79 8.06 -7.24
N ASP A 42 4.73 8.89 -6.79
CA ASP A 42 5.63 9.61 -7.66
C ASP A 42 6.56 8.61 -8.39
N GLU A 43 7.08 7.58 -7.72
CA GLU A 43 7.89 6.52 -8.35
C GLU A 43 7.11 5.74 -9.42
N LEU A 44 5.89 5.31 -9.10
CA LEU A 44 5.00 4.68 -10.08
C LEU A 44 4.72 5.61 -11.26
N TRP A 45 4.49 6.90 -11.00
CA TRP A 45 4.25 7.87 -12.05
C TRP A 45 5.48 8.10 -12.94
N GLU A 46 6.69 8.12 -12.37
CA GLU A 46 7.92 8.16 -13.15
C GLU A 46 8.08 6.92 -14.03
N ALA A 47 7.78 5.72 -13.53
CA ALA A 47 7.83 4.49 -14.31
C ALA A 47 6.83 4.53 -15.48
N VAL A 48 5.60 4.99 -15.25
CA VAL A 48 4.59 5.18 -16.31
C VAL A 48 5.07 6.17 -17.36
N LYS A 49 5.61 7.33 -16.95
CA LYS A 49 6.12 8.34 -17.90
C LYS A 49 7.27 7.84 -18.77
N LYS A 50 8.06 6.89 -18.27
CA LYS A 50 9.18 6.29 -18.99
C LYS A 50 8.77 5.14 -19.90
N ASP A 51 7.49 4.77 -19.94
CA ASP A 51 7.01 3.56 -20.61
C ASP A 51 7.78 2.32 -20.12
N ALA A 52 7.98 2.25 -18.79
CA ALA A 52 8.72 1.19 -18.13
C ALA A 52 8.07 -0.18 -18.38
N PRO A 53 8.85 -1.28 -18.36
CA PRO A 53 8.31 -2.59 -18.63
C PRO A 53 7.34 -3.05 -17.51
N PRO A 54 6.44 -4.02 -17.79
CA PRO A 54 5.37 -4.41 -16.86
C PRO A 54 5.83 -4.82 -15.46
N GLU A 55 7.03 -5.39 -15.33
CA GLU A 55 7.63 -5.77 -14.04
C GLU A 55 7.96 -4.56 -13.15
N GLU A 56 8.40 -3.46 -13.74
CA GLU A 56 8.72 -2.21 -13.01
C GLU A 56 7.41 -1.52 -12.60
N LEU A 57 6.44 -1.45 -13.51
CA LEU A 57 5.10 -0.94 -13.19
C LEU A 57 4.42 -1.76 -12.09
N TYR A 58 4.54 -3.09 -12.14
CA TYR A 58 4.01 -3.97 -11.09
C TYR A 58 4.70 -3.72 -9.75
N LYS A 59 6.03 -3.62 -9.75
CA LYS A 59 6.82 -3.33 -8.54
C LYS A 59 6.37 -2.03 -7.87
N GLU A 60 6.31 -0.92 -8.61
CA GLU A 60 5.94 0.35 -7.99
C GLU A 60 4.46 0.38 -7.58
N ALA A 61 3.54 -0.20 -8.37
CA ALA A 61 2.14 -0.30 -7.97
C ALA A 61 1.94 -1.21 -6.74
N HIS A 62 2.74 -2.25 -6.61
CA HIS A 62 2.76 -3.16 -5.46
C HIS A 62 3.27 -2.45 -4.20
N GLN A 63 4.30 -1.60 -4.31
CA GLN A 63 4.76 -0.75 -3.21
C GLN A 63 3.71 0.30 -2.79
N VAL A 64 3.01 0.94 -3.75
CA VAL A 64 1.88 1.84 -3.47
C VAL A 64 0.78 1.11 -2.68
N ALA A 65 0.42 -0.11 -3.08
CA ALA A 65 -0.59 -0.90 -2.38
C ALA A 65 -0.13 -1.26 -0.94
N ALA A 66 1.14 -1.66 -0.79
CA ALA A 66 1.69 -2.00 0.51
C ALA A 66 1.75 -0.80 1.46
N THR A 67 2.17 0.38 0.98
CA THR A 67 2.24 1.60 1.79
C THR A 67 0.85 2.12 2.15
N ALA A 68 -0.15 2.01 1.27
CA ALA A 68 -1.54 2.32 1.62
C ALA A 68 -2.07 1.43 2.75
N ILE A 69 -1.80 0.12 2.70
CA ILE A 69 -2.17 -0.81 3.80
C ILE A 69 -1.40 -0.48 5.08
N ARG A 70 -0.10 -0.15 4.98
CA ARG A 70 0.69 0.29 6.14
C ARG A 70 0.14 1.59 6.74
N PHE A 71 -0.33 2.53 5.93
CA PHE A 71 -1.00 3.73 6.43
C PHE A 71 -2.27 3.36 7.20
N MET A 72 -3.10 2.48 6.63
CA MET A 72 -4.28 1.97 7.33
C MET A 72 -3.91 1.30 8.66
N ALA A 73 -2.85 0.50 8.71
CA ALA A 73 -2.43 -0.21 9.92
C ALA A 73 -1.78 0.71 10.97
N ASP A 74 -0.78 1.49 10.57
CA ASP A 74 0.06 2.29 11.47
C ASP A 74 -0.62 3.59 11.93
N VAL A 75 -1.45 4.19 11.06
CA VAL A 75 -2.04 5.51 11.29
C VAL A 75 -3.52 5.42 11.65
N CYS A 76 -4.29 4.55 10.96
CA CYS A 76 -5.75 4.52 11.09
C CYS A 76 -6.25 3.48 12.10
N TRP A 77 -5.82 2.22 12.00
CA TRP A 77 -6.42 1.08 12.68
C TRP A 77 -6.35 1.22 14.21
N GLU A 78 -5.19 1.62 14.74
CA GLU A 78 -5.00 1.90 16.18
C GLU A 78 -5.94 3.01 16.72
N ARG A 79 -6.55 3.80 15.83
CA ARG A 79 -7.39 4.95 16.18
C ARG A 79 -8.87 4.75 15.86
N ILE A 80 -9.24 3.65 15.20
CA ILE A 80 -10.62 3.33 14.85
C ILE A 80 -11.11 2.24 15.81
N PRO A 81 -12.21 2.46 16.56
CA PRO A 81 -12.83 1.40 17.34
C PRO A 81 -13.23 0.23 16.41
N GLU A 82 -12.83 -1.01 16.74
CA GLU A 82 -13.04 -2.22 15.90
C GLU A 82 -14.47 -2.35 15.33
N LYS A 83 -15.46 -1.92 16.10
CA LYS A 83 -16.89 -1.97 15.76
C LYS A 83 -17.31 -1.10 14.56
N GLU A 84 -16.44 -0.22 14.03
CA GLU A 84 -16.80 0.75 12.98
C GLU A 84 -16.08 0.53 11.65
N VAL A 85 -15.11 -0.38 11.58
CA VAL A 85 -14.29 -0.59 10.35
C VAL A 85 -15.15 -1.11 9.18
N GLY A 86 -16.08 -2.03 9.44
CA GLY A 86 -16.94 -2.63 8.42
C GLY A 86 -17.92 -1.66 7.76
N ASP A 87 -18.27 -0.57 8.45
CA ASP A 87 -19.21 0.45 7.99
C ASP A 87 -18.54 1.55 7.16
N LEU A 88 -17.21 1.73 7.29
CA LEU A 88 -16.45 2.75 6.57
C LEU A 88 -16.25 2.44 5.08
N ALA A 89 -16.32 1.16 4.69
CA ALA A 89 -16.06 0.71 3.32
C ALA A 89 -17.29 0.78 2.39
N GLN A 90 -18.44 1.27 2.87
CA GLN A 90 -19.72 1.21 2.15
C GLN A 90 -20.19 2.55 1.55
N ARG A 91 -19.29 3.51 1.33
CA ARG A 91 -19.63 4.84 0.79
C ARG A 91 -19.51 4.95 -0.73
#